data_AF-A0A9D4I502-F1
#
_entry.id   AF-A0A9D4I502-F1
#
_cell.length_a   1.000
_cell.length_b   1.000
_cell.length_c   1.000
_cell.angle_alpha   90.00
_cell.angle_beta   90.00
_cell.angle_gamma   90.00
#
_symmetry.space_group_name_H-M   'P 1'
#
loop_
_entity.id
_entity.type
_entity.pdbx_description
1 polymer ?
#
loop_
_entity_poly.entity_id
_entity_poly.type
_entity_poly.pdbx_seq_one_letter_code
_entity_poly.pdbx_strand_id
1 'polypeptide(L)'
;MSRNDNSRQNPGKKDTLKCKGETHQTRILNDYLKTLHRKYIGEYSDVKLSLASFCRIRPTYIKLTSFTSRSICLCTKHQNVALCLKALKSSGLDIPLNPETVIKEESHMGIVKMNMPKKLKMVSGNALRWTIKTEQRW
;
A
#
# COMPACT_ATOMS: atom_id res chain seq x y z
N MET A 1 -0.40 -1.59 -21.68
CA MET A 1 0.11 -2.34 -20.51
C MET A 1 1.36 -3.17 -20.79
N SER A 2 1.54 -3.68 -22.02
CA SER A 2 2.70 -4.48 -22.42
C SER A 2 4.03 -3.70 -22.53
N ARG A 3 4.00 -2.36 -22.62
CA ARG A 3 5.20 -1.50 -22.59
C ARG A 3 6.04 -1.79 -21.33
N ASN A 4 7.37 -1.90 -21.50
CA ASN A 4 8.31 -2.16 -20.41
C ASN A 4 8.25 -1.11 -19.29
N ASP A 5 7.92 0.14 -19.62
CA ASP A 5 7.79 1.23 -18.65
C ASP A 5 6.67 0.98 -17.62
N ASN A 6 5.64 0.23 -18.03
CA ASN A 6 4.42 0.02 -17.24
C ASN A 6 4.44 -1.28 -16.43
N SER A 7 5.32 -2.22 -16.79
CA SER A 7 5.42 -3.52 -16.12
C SER A 7 6.81 -4.13 -16.22
N ARG A 8 7.24 -4.77 -15.15
CA ARG A 8 8.50 -5.52 -15.09
C ARG A 8 8.26 -7.02 -15.22
N GLN A 9 9.16 -7.71 -15.90
CA GLN A 9 9.12 -9.16 -16.05
C GLN A 9 9.66 -9.83 -14.78
N ASN A 10 9.00 -10.89 -14.32
CA ASN A 10 9.52 -11.66 -13.19
C ASN A 10 10.76 -12.45 -13.63
N PRO A 11 11.81 -12.56 -12.81
CA PRO A 11 13.08 -13.16 -13.24
C PRO A 11 13.05 -14.70 -13.33
N GLY A 12 12.09 -15.39 -12.71
CA GLY A 12 12.09 -16.84 -12.62
C GLY A 12 11.70 -17.54 -13.92
N LYS A 13 12.38 -18.64 -14.26
CA LYS A 13 12.00 -19.50 -15.41
C LYS A 13 10.62 -20.14 -15.25
N LYS A 14 10.23 -20.41 -13.99
CA LYS A 14 8.90 -20.94 -13.63
C LYS A 14 7.81 -19.87 -13.61
N ASP A 15 8.16 -18.58 -13.72
CA ASP A 15 7.22 -17.46 -13.71
C ASP A 15 6.57 -17.28 -15.09
N THR A 16 5.94 -18.33 -15.61
CA THR A 16 5.42 -18.39 -16.97
C THR A 16 3.96 -18.85 -16.96
N LEU A 17 3.10 -18.22 -17.77
CA LEU A 17 1.68 -18.54 -17.91
C LEU A 17 1.33 -18.79 -19.38
N LYS A 18 0.58 -19.86 -19.64
CA LYS A 18 0.02 -20.16 -20.95
C LYS A 18 -1.31 -19.43 -21.11
N CYS A 19 -1.46 -18.61 -22.14
CA CYS A 19 -2.66 -17.84 -22.43
C CYS A 19 -2.95 -17.91 -23.93
N LYS A 20 -4.17 -18.33 -24.29
CA LYS A 20 -4.60 -18.48 -25.69
C LYS A 20 -3.64 -19.32 -26.56
N GLY A 21 -3.05 -20.36 -25.98
CA GLY A 21 -2.12 -21.27 -26.69
C GLY A 21 -0.65 -20.83 -26.64
N GLU A 22 -0.37 -19.56 -26.35
CA GLU A 22 0.98 -19.02 -26.26
C GLU A 22 1.49 -18.96 -24.81
N THR A 23 2.79 -19.17 -24.64
CA THR A 23 3.46 -19.20 -23.34
C THR A 23 4.15 -17.86 -23.10
N HIS A 24 3.70 -17.11 -22.09
CA HIS A 24 4.25 -15.79 -21.76
C HIS A 24 4.87 -15.76 -20.37
N GLN A 25 6.03 -15.12 -20.24
CA GLN A 25 6.60 -14.83 -18.93
C GLN A 25 5.74 -13.80 -18.19
N THR A 26 5.47 -14.07 -16.93
CA THR A 26 4.61 -13.23 -16.10
C THR A 26 5.28 -11.89 -15.80
N ARG A 27 4.46 -10.85 -15.78
CA ARG A 27 4.89 -9.48 -15.52
C ARG A 27 4.14 -8.93 -14.33
N ILE A 28 4.74 -8.01 -13.59
CA ILE A 28 4.12 -7.27 -12.50
C ILE A 28 4.04 -5.81 -12.92
N LEU A 29 2.88 -5.18 -12.74
CA LEU A 29 2.74 -3.74 -12.99
C LEU A 29 3.70 -2.93 -12.10
N ASN A 30 4.23 -1.84 -12.62
CA ASN A 30 5.11 -0.95 -11.85
C ASN A 30 4.31 -0.03 -10.92
N ASP A 31 3.04 0.22 -11.20
CA ASP A 31 2.15 1.12 -10.48
C ASP A 31 0.71 0.54 -10.44
N TYR A 32 -0.15 1.16 -9.64
CA TYR A 32 -1.56 0.79 -9.57
C TYR A 32 -2.27 1.05 -10.90
N LEU A 33 -3.29 0.23 -11.20
CA LEU A 33 -4.10 0.36 -12.42
C LEU A 33 -4.72 1.75 -12.58
N LYS A 34 -5.17 2.36 -11.48
CA LYS A 34 -5.73 3.71 -11.48
C LYS A 34 -4.70 4.75 -11.95
N THR A 35 -3.45 4.63 -11.50
CA THR A 35 -2.38 5.54 -11.92
C THR A 35 -2.02 5.34 -13.38
N LEU A 36 -1.91 4.08 -13.83
CA LEU A 36 -1.60 3.75 -15.22
C LEU A 36 -2.72 4.18 -16.18
N HIS A 37 -3.99 4.04 -15.76
CA HIS A 37 -5.14 4.52 -16.51
C HIS A 37 -5.11 6.05 -16.67
N ARG A 38 -4.82 6.79 -15.60
CA ARG A 38 -4.66 8.24 -15.67
C ARG A 38 -3.54 8.65 -16.63
N LYS A 39 -2.39 7.96 -16.60
CA LYS A 39 -1.31 8.19 -17.58
C LYS A 39 -1.77 7.90 -19.00
N TYR A 40 -2.49 6.79 -19.21
CA TYR A 40 -3.01 6.41 -20.52
C TYR A 40 -3.97 7.45 -21.12
N ILE A 41 -4.93 7.95 -20.34
CA ILE A 41 -5.85 9.00 -20.80
C ILE A 41 -5.12 10.33 -21.04
N GLY A 42 -4.06 10.61 -20.29
CA GLY A 42 -3.22 11.79 -20.52
C GLY A 42 -2.38 11.71 -21.80
N GLU A 43 -1.89 10.51 -22.17
CA GLU A 43 -1.14 10.28 -23.42
C GLU A 43 -2.07 10.19 -24.64
N TYR A 44 -3.29 9.68 -24.47
CA TYR A 44 -4.26 9.46 -25.54
C TYR A 44 -5.59 10.15 -25.22
N SER A 45 -5.62 11.49 -25.32
CA SER A 45 -6.78 12.32 -24.99
C SER A 45 -8.03 11.98 -25.81
N ASP A 46 -7.86 11.44 -27.01
CA ASP A 46 -8.95 11.16 -27.95
C ASP A 46 -9.68 9.85 -27.60
N VAL A 47 -9.05 9.00 -26.77
CA VAL A 47 -9.58 7.68 -26.42
C VAL A 47 -10.35 7.76 -25.11
N LYS A 48 -11.69 7.65 -25.20
CA LYS A 48 -12.56 7.55 -24.03
C LYS A 48 -12.62 6.12 -23.49
N LEU A 49 -11.63 5.74 -22.70
CA LEU A 49 -11.60 4.42 -22.05
C LEU A 49 -11.89 4.56 -20.55
N SER A 50 -12.91 3.86 -20.06
CA SER A 50 -13.19 3.82 -18.61
C SER A 50 -12.14 3.01 -17.85
N LEU A 51 -11.96 3.28 -16.56
CA LEU A 51 -11.07 2.49 -15.70
C LEU A 51 -11.50 1.01 -15.67
N ALA A 52 -12.80 0.74 -15.61
CA ALA A 52 -13.33 -0.63 -15.59
C ALA A 52 -12.98 -1.40 -16.89
N SER A 53 -13.17 -0.77 -18.05
CA SER A 53 -12.79 -1.33 -19.34
C SER A 53 -11.27 -1.55 -19.43
N PHE A 54 -10.48 -0.58 -18.97
CA PHE A 54 -9.02 -0.67 -18.91
C PHE A 54 -8.55 -1.87 -18.06
N CYS A 55 -9.19 -2.11 -16.91
CA CYS A 55 -8.90 -3.27 -16.07
C CYS A 55 -9.22 -4.60 -16.77
N ARG A 56 -10.32 -4.68 -17.55
CA ARG A 56 -10.74 -5.90 -18.25
C ARG A 56 -9.84 -6.25 -19.44
N ILE A 57 -9.32 -5.24 -20.13
CA ILE A 57 -8.43 -5.43 -21.29
C ILE A 57 -7.04 -5.95 -20.86
N ARG A 58 -6.71 -5.89 -19.56
CA ARG A 58 -5.44 -6.37 -19.03
C ARG A 58 -5.23 -7.86 -19.37
N PRO A 59 -4.12 -8.22 -20.04
CA PRO A 59 -3.74 -9.61 -20.24
C PRO A 59 -3.54 -10.35 -18.91
N THR A 60 -3.92 -11.62 -18.87
CA THR A 60 -3.87 -12.50 -17.69
C THR A 60 -2.46 -12.75 -17.18
N TYR A 61 -1.44 -12.71 -18.05
CA TYR A 61 -0.03 -12.84 -17.66
C TYR A 61 0.55 -11.58 -17.00
N ILE A 62 -0.21 -10.48 -16.93
CA ILE A 62 0.17 -9.25 -16.23
C ILE A 62 -0.52 -9.20 -14.86
N LYS A 63 0.26 -9.39 -13.80
CA LYS A 63 -0.16 -9.38 -12.40
C LYS A 63 -0.21 -7.95 -11.86
N LEU A 64 -1.13 -7.72 -10.93
CA LEU A 64 -1.24 -6.46 -10.19
C LEU A 64 0.02 -6.22 -9.34
N THR A 65 0.38 -4.95 -9.20
CA THR A 65 1.34 -4.57 -8.16
C THR A 65 0.69 -4.71 -6.79
N SER A 66 1.36 -5.44 -5.90
CA SER A 66 1.08 -5.39 -4.46
C SER A 66 2.26 -4.69 -3.82
N PHE A 67 2.01 -3.49 -3.30
CA PHE A 67 2.98 -2.76 -2.47
C PHE A 67 2.85 -3.12 -0.99
N THR A 68 1.77 -3.81 -0.60
CA THR A 68 1.45 -4.21 0.77
C THR A 68 2.12 -5.52 1.19
N SER A 69 2.90 -6.16 0.33
CA SER A 69 3.63 -7.41 0.64
C SER A 69 5.15 -7.22 0.50
N ARG A 70 5.58 -5.97 0.50
CA ARG A 70 6.96 -5.58 0.25
C ARG A 70 7.38 -4.88 1.54
N SER A 71 8.09 -5.62 2.39
CA SER A 71 8.79 -5.17 3.61
C SER A 71 9.88 -4.12 3.35
N ILE A 72 9.67 -3.24 2.39
CA ILE A 72 10.60 -2.26 1.81
C ILE A 72 9.90 -0.93 1.45
N CYS A 73 8.63 -0.67 1.84
CA CYS A 73 8.20 0.73 1.81
C CYS A 73 9.07 1.53 2.82
N LEU A 74 9.77 2.54 2.32
CA LEU A 74 10.44 3.59 3.09
C LEU A 74 9.58 4.85 3.23
N CYS A 75 8.28 4.72 2.93
CA CYS A 75 7.32 5.78 2.99
C CYS A 75 7.01 6.14 4.45
N THR A 76 6.96 7.44 4.74
CA THR A 76 6.76 8.00 6.09
C THR A 76 5.54 7.42 6.80
N LYS A 77 4.49 7.03 6.06
CA LYS A 77 3.28 6.43 6.62
C LYS A 77 3.56 5.07 7.30
N HIS A 78 4.25 4.13 6.65
CA HIS A 78 4.55 2.84 7.28
C HIS A 78 5.59 2.99 8.39
N GLN A 79 6.52 3.95 8.27
CA GLN A 79 7.44 4.29 9.35
C GLN A 79 6.70 4.82 10.59
N ASN A 80 5.74 5.73 10.40
CA ASN A 80 4.92 6.26 11.49
C ASN A 80 4.11 5.15 12.16
N VAL A 81 3.49 4.24 11.40
CA VAL A 81 2.77 3.08 11.96
C VAL A 81 3.72 2.18 12.74
N ALA A 82 4.91 1.87 12.20
CA ALA A 82 5.92 1.09 12.92
C ALA A 82 6.35 1.73 14.24
N LEU A 83 6.49 3.07 14.27
CA LEU A 83 6.80 3.81 15.49
C LEU A 83 5.66 3.74 16.51
N CYS A 84 4.41 3.90 16.07
CA CYS A 84 3.24 3.74 16.93
C CYS A 84 3.15 2.34 17.53
N LEU A 85 3.34 1.29 16.72
CA LEU A 85 3.32 -0.11 17.19
C LEU A 85 4.42 -0.39 18.22
N LYS A 86 5.61 0.18 18.02
CA LYS A 86 6.70 0.10 19.01
C LYS A 86 6.32 0.78 20.33
N ALA A 87 5.75 1.98 20.30
CA ALA A 87 5.33 2.69 21.50
C ALA A 87 4.21 1.95 22.27
N LEU A 88 3.26 1.35 21.55
CA LEU A 88 2.19 0.53 22.14
C LEU A 88 2.73 -0.75 22.78
N LYS A 89 3.71 -1.41 22.15
CA LYS A 89 4.42 -2.55 22.74
C LYS A 89 5.17 -2.15 24.01
N SER A 90 5.87 -1.01 24.00
CA SER A 90 6.53 -0.45 25.19
C SER A 90 5.54 -0.11 26.30
N SER A 91 4.26 0.09 25.97
CA SER A 91 3.18 0.33 26.94
C SER A 91 2.57 -0.97 27.49
N GLY A 92 3.12 -2.13 27.16
CA GLY A 92 2.70 -3.45 27.67
C GLY A 92 1.56 -4.11 26.88
N LEU A 93 1.20 -3.59 25.69
CA LEU A 93 0.21 -4.23 24.83
C LEU A 93 0.89 -5.24 23.90
N ASP A 94 0.38 -6.47 23.88
CA ASP A 94 0.85 -7.50 22.96
C ASP A 94 0.21 -7.29 21.57
N ILE A 95 0.97 -6.68 20.67
CA ILE A 95 0.52 -6.28 19.33
C ILE A 95 1.58 -6.71 18.31
N PRO A 96 1.19 -7.20 17.13
CA PRO A 96 2.14 -7.49 16.05
C PRO A 96 2.91 -6.22 15.64
N LEU A 97 4.24 -6.30 15.65
CA LEU A 97 5.11 -5.17 15.29
C LEU A 97 5.19 -4.94 13.78
N ASN A 98 4.67 -5.88 12.98
CA ASN A 98 4.69 -5.75 11.53
C ASN A 98 3.58 -4.78 11.10
N PRO A 99 3.93 -3.59 10.56
CA PRO A 99 2.93 -2.64 10.08
C PRO A 99 2.03 -3.23 9.00
N GLU A 100 2.52 -4.18 8.19
CA GLU A 100 1.74 -4.78 7.12
C GLU A 100 0.60 -5.68 7.61
N THR A 101 0.75 -6.35 8.75
CA THR A 101 -0.32 -7.22 9.27
C THR A 101 -1.49 -6.38 9.74
N VAL A 102 -1.19 -5.29 10.46
CA VAL A 102 -2.18 -4.33 10.95
C VAL A 102 -2.92 -3.65 9.79
N ILE A 103 -2.19 -3.22 8.75
CA ILE A 103 -2.79 -2.53 7.60
C ILE A 103 -3.64 -3.48 6.74
N LYS A 104 -3.30 -4.78 6.66
CA LYS A 104 -4.13 -5.78 5.97
C LYS A 104 -5.41 -6.07 6.74
N GLU A 105 -5.32 -6.18 8.07
CA GLU A 105 -6.45 -6.44 8.96
C GLU A 105 -7.45 -5.26 9.02
N GLU A 106 -6.98 -4.01 8.86
CA GLU A 106 -7.83 -2.80 8.82
C GLU A 106 -8.88 -2.79 7.69
N SER A 107 -8.69 -3.58 6.61
CA SER A 107 -9.74 -3.76 5.59
C SER A 107 -10.95 -4.55 6.08
N HIS A 108 -10.87 -5.16 7.26
CA HIS A 108 -11.92 -5.85 8.00
C HIS A 108 -12.10 -5.16 9.38
N MET A 109 -12.57 -3.91 9.36
CA MET A 109 -13.13 -3.12 10.47
C MET A 109 -13.29 -3.85 11.83
N GLY A 110 -12.59 -3.39 12.89
CA GLY A 110 -13.07 -3.61 14.27
C GLY A 110 -12.06 -3.65 15.42
N ILE A 111 -10.76 -3.81 15.19
CA ILE A 111 -9.81 -4.17 16.26
C ILE A 111 -8.90 -2.99 16.68
N VAL A 112 -9.49 -1.83 16.97
CA VAL A 112 -8.91 -0.90 17.97
C VAL A 112 -10.03 -0.30 18.82
N LYS A 113 -10.99 -1.13 19.25
CA LYS A 113 -11.95 -0.78 20.31
C LYS A 113 -11.78 -1.61 21.58
N MET A 114 -10.77 -2.48 21.65
CA MET A 114 -10.56 -3.30 22.85
C MET A 114 -9.18 -3.04 23.43
N ASN A 115 -9.17 -2.58 24.67
CA ASN A 115 -8.01 -2.27 25.53
C ASN A 115 -7.17 -1.04 25.17
N MET A 116 -7.84 0.09 24.91
CA MET A 116 -7.22 1.39 25.19
C MET A 116 -7.34 1.65 26.71
N PRO A 117 -6.23 1.82 27.46
CA PRO A 117 -6.32 2.17 28.88
C PRO A 117 -7.08 3.50 29.02
N LYS A 118 -8.05 3.54 29.94
CA LYS A 118 -9.00 4.66 30.18
C LYS A 118 -8.37 6.02 30.51
N LYS A 119 -7.05 6.19 30.38
CA LYS A 119 -6.31 7.43 30.70
C LYS A 119 -5.93 8.29 29.49
N LEU A 120 -6.12 7.85 28.25
CA LEU A 120 -5.98 8.74 27.09
C LEU A 120 -7.32 9.38 26.75
N LYS A 121 -7.60 10.51 27.40
CA LYS A 121 -8.70 11.37 26.98
C LYS A 121 -8.36 11.94 25.60
N MET A 122 -9.18 11.59 24.61
CA MET A 122 -9.24 12.30 23.33
C MET A 122 -9.54 13.76 23.62
N VAL A 123 -8.57 14.65 23.41
CA VAL A 123 -8.85 16.08 23.39
C VAL A 123 -9.47 16.36 22.02
N SER A 124 -10.81 16.40 22.01
CA SER A 124 -11.57 16.96 20.90
C SER A 124 -11.26 18.46 20.82
N GLY A 125 -10.50 18.87 19.81
CA GLY A 125 -10.20 20.28 19.60
C GLY A 125 -9.30 20.49 18.39
N ASN A 126 -9.80 21.30 17.46
CA ASN A 126 -9.14 21.66 16.21
C ASN A 126 -7.73 22.26 16.40
N ALA A 127 -6.96 22.20 15.31
CA ALA A 127 -5.70 22.88 15.02
C ALA A 127 -4.40 22.09 15.31
N LEU A 128 -3.78 21.68 14.20
CA LEU A 128 -2.37 21.35 14.07
C LEU A 128 -1.48 22.44 14.69
N ARG A 129 -0.86 22.17 15.83
CA ARG A 129 0.39 22.84 16.24
C ARG A 129 1.16 21.98 17.24
N TRP A 130 2.24 21.35 16.77
CA TRP A 130 3.21 20.70 17.65
C TRP A 130 4.22 21.77 18.10
N THR A 131 4.07 22.30 19.31
CA THR A 131 5.16 23.04 19.98
C THR A 131 5.87 22.10 20.94
N ILE A 132 7.11 21.78 20.61
CA ILE A 132 8.04 21.07 21.48
C ILE A 132 8.46 22.08 22.57
N LYS A 133 7.98 21.91 23.80
CA LYS A 133 8.60 22.57 24.95
C LYS A 133 9.83 21.75 25.34
N THR A 134 11.00 22.24 24.97
CA THR A 134 12.26 21.82 25.59
C THR A 134 12.33 22.48 26.97
N GLU A 135 12.11 21.70 28.02
CA GLU A 135 12.44 22.13 29.38
C GLU A 135 13.91 21.77 29.62
N GLN A 136 14.78 22.78 29.56
CA GLN A 136 16.15 22.64 30.03
C GLN A 136 16.14 22.54 31.56
N ARG A 137 16.89 21.58 32.08
CA ARG A 137 17.28 21.54 33.50
C ARG A 137 18.70 21.00 33.63
N TRP A 138 19.59 21.95 33.92
CA TRP A 138 21.03 21.91 34.26
C TRP A 138 22.01 21.44 33.18
#